data_AF-A0A7K8M858-F1
#
_entry.id   AF-A0A7K8M858-F1
#
_cell.length_a   1.000
_cell.length_b   1.000
_cell.length_c   1.000
_cell.angle_alpha   90.00
_cell.angle_beta   90.00
_cell.angle_gamma   90.00
#
_symmetry.space_group_name_H-M   'P 1'
#
loop_
_entity.id
_entity.type
_entity.pdbx_description
1 polymer ?
#
loop_
_entity_poly.entity_id
_entity_poly.type
_entity_poly.pdbx_seq_one_letter_code
_entity_poly.pdbx_strand_id
1 'polypeptide(L)'
;SYSLLRSPKGFPKLKNDTFLRAARGEETEHTPVWCMRQAGRYLPEFRETRASQDFFATCRSPKLCCELTLQPLRRFPLDAAIIFSDILVVPQALGMEVVMVPGKGPTFTEPLKEVEDLLKLRQKVDVTAELGYVFQAITLTRHSLEGKVPLIGFSGAPWTLMSYMIEGGGSTTMAKAKSWLYRHPEASHRLLRLLADVVIDYLVGQVAAGAQ
;
A
#
# COMPACT_ATOMS: atom_id res chain seq x y z
N SER A 1 -12.31 -8.85 -19.79
CA SER A 1 -11.92 -10.26 -19.72
C SER A 1 -10.55 -10.36 -19.06
N TYR A 2 -10.50 -10.64 -17.75
CA TYR A 2 -9.25 -10.73 -16.97
C TYR A 2 -8.50 -12.05 -17.21
N SER A 3 -8.20 -12.40 -18.47
CA SER A 3 -7.49 -13.64 -18.82
C SER A 3 -5.95 -13.51 -18.79
N LEU A 4 -5.40 -12.74 -17.86
CA LEU A 4 -3.95 -12.52 -17.74
C LEU A 4 -3.35 -12.84 -16.36
N LEU A 5 -4.07 -13.57 -15.50
CA LEU A 5 -3.47 -14.24 -14.34
C LEU A 5 -2.68 -15.48 -14.81
N ARG A 6 -1.62 -15.26 -15.61
CA ARG A 6 -0.61 -16.28 -15.90
C ARG A 6 0.16 -16.56 -14.61
N SER A 7 -0.05 -17.75 -14.03
CA SER A 7 0.81 -18.30 -12.98
C SER A 7 1.82 -19.28 -13.61
N PRO A 8 3.07 -19.42 -13.11
CA PRO A 8 3.76 -18.54 -12.15
C PRO A 8 5.15 -18.10 -12.64
N LYS A 9 5.51 -16.83 -12.37
CA LYS A 9 6.89 -16.51 -11.93
C LYS A 9 7.22 -17.55 -10.87
N GLY A 10 8.19 -18.45 -11.09
CA GLY A 10 8.41 -19.66 -10.30
C GLY A 10 8.62 -19.41 -8.80
N PHE A 11 7.53 -19.07 -8.08
CA PHE A 11 7.56 -18.70 -6.69
C PHE A 11 7.68 -19.94 -5.83
N PRO A 12 8.43 -19.86 -4.73
CA PRO A 12 8.51 -20.95 -3.77
C PRO A 12 7.13 -21.42 -3.31
N LYS A 13 6.95 -22.74 -3.19
CA LYS A 13 5.73 -23.36 -2.65
C LYS A 13 5.54 -22.91 -1.20
N LEU A 14 4.31 -22.50 -0.87
CA LEU A 14 3.95 -22.08 0.49
C LEU A 14 4.06 -23.26 1.48
N LYS A 15 4.65 -23.00 2.65
CA LYS A 15 4.93 -23.97 3.71
C LYS A 15 3.96 -23.80 4.89
N ASN A 16 3.74 -22.56 5.36
CA ASN A 16 2.68 -22.22 6.32
C ASN A 16 1.59 -21.43 5.60
N ASP A 17 0.39 -22.01 5.48
CA ASP A 17 -0.78 -21.40 4.87
C ASP A 17 -1.93 -21.13 5.85
N THR A 18 -1.66 -21.26 7.16
CA THR A 18 -2.66 -21.13 8.24
C THR A 18 -3.44 -19.81 8.14
N PHE A 19 -2.76 -18.70 7.84
CA PHE A 19 -3.39 -17.40 7.61
C PHE A 19 -4.39 -17.43 6.44
N LEU A 20 -4.07 -18.08 5.33
CA LEU A 20 -4.95 -18.13 4.15
C LEU A 20 -6.17 -19.03 4.38
N ARG A 21 -5.98 -20.17 5.05
CA ARG A 21 -7.09 -21.07 5.43
C ARG A 21 -8.05 -20.39 6.39
N ALA A 22 -7.53 -19.78 7.46
CA ALA A 22 -8.35 -19.01 8.40
C ALA A 22 -9.11 -17.86 7.71
N ALA A 23 -8.47 -17.12 6.80
CA ALA A 23 -9.12 -16.05 6.03
C ALA A 23 -10.26 -16.54 5.12
N ARG A 24 -10.26 -17.81 4.73
CA ARG A 24 -11.33 -18.46 3.95
C ARG A 24 -12.40 -19.11 4.82
N GLY A 25 -12.26 -19.07 6.14
CA GLY A 25 -13.17 -19.72 7.08
C GLY A 25 -12.97 -21.24 7.18
N GLU A 26 -11.80 -21.75 6.79
CA GLU A 26 -11.42 -23.14 6.97
C GLU A 26 -10.91 -23.39 8.41
N GLU A 27 -11.06 -24.61 8.92
CA GLU A 27 -10.52 -25.02 10.22
C GLU A 27 -8.97 -24.99 10.22
N THR A 28 -8.37 -24.54 11.32
CA THR A 28 -6.90 -24.46 11.49
C THR A 28 -6.44 -25.00 12.83
N GLU A 29 -5.21 -25.49 12.88
CA GLU A 29 -4.60 -26.12 14.05
C GLU A 29 -4.31 -25.10 15.17
N HIS A 30 -4.11 -23.84 14.80
CA HIS A 30 -3.99 -22.69 15.70
C HIS A 30 -4.55 -21.42 15.04
N THR A 31 -4.77 -20.38 15.82
CA THR A 31 -5.17 -19.06 15.31
C THR A 31 -3.95 -18.33 14.74
N PRO A 32 -3.92 -17.98 13.43
CA PRO A 32 -2.78 -17.28 12.84
C PRO A 32 -2.70 -15.83 13.31
N VAL A 33 -1.49 -15.30 13.46
CA VAL A 33 -1.25 -13.93 13.92
C VAL A 33 -0.24 -13.17 13.06
N TRP A 34 -0.57 -11.91 12.78
CA TRP A 34 0.32 -10.91 12.20
C TRP A 34 -0.01 -9.54 12.82
N CYS A 35 0.85 -8.55 12.66
CA CYS A 35 0.64 -7.23 13.27
C CYS A 35 0.63 -6.13 12.21
N MET A 36 -0.39 -5.26 12.25
CA MET A 36 -0.35 -3.99 11.52
C MET A 36 0.90 -3.21 11.96
N ARG A 37 1.66 -2.71 10.98
CA ARG A 37 2.96 -2.04 11.20
C ARG A 37 4.02 -2.93 11.88
N GLN A 38 3.98 -4.25 11.68
CA GLN A 38 5.06 -5.16 12.12
C GLN A 38 6.44 -4.72 11.64
N ALA A 39 6.55 -4.22 10.41
CA ALA A 39 7.73 -3.50 9.94
C ALA A 39 7.61 -2.02 10.36
N GLY A 40 8.21 -1.65 11.48
CA GLY A 40 8.04 -0.31 12.03
C GLY A 40 9.11 0.15 13.01
N ARG A 41 9.01 1.43 13.38
CA ARG A 41 9.99 2.18 14.21
C ARG A 41 10.29 1.58 15.59
N TYR A 42 9.44 0.66 16.08
CA TYR A 42 9.70 -0.06 17.32
C TYR A 42 10.87 -1.04 17.21
N LEU A 43 11.22 -1.47 15.99
CA LEU A 43 12.41 -2.26 15.71
C LEU A 43 13.65 -1.35 15.56
N PRO A 44 14.73 -1.57 16.30
CA PRO A 44 16.00 -0.83 16.11
C PRO A 44 16.54 -0.93 14.68
N GLU A 45 16.56 -2.12 14.09
CA GLU A 45 17.05 -2.39 12.74
C GLU A 45 16.21 -1.71 11.64
N PHE A 46 14.92 -1.49 11.89
CA PHE A 46 14.06 -0.71 11.00
C PHE A 46 14.52 0.75 10.96
N ARG A 47 14.81 1.34 12.14
CA ARG A 47 15.28 2.73 12.25
C ARG A 47 16.64 2.91 11.58
N GLU A 48 17.55 1.96 11.77
CA GLU A 48 18.86 1.94 11.12
C GLU A 48 18.74 1.88 9.59
N THR A 49 17.93 0.96 9.07
CA THR A 49 17.69 0.83 7.62
C THR A 49 17.09 2.11 7.04
N ARG A 50 16.11 2.70 7.74
CA ARG A 50 15.42 3.94 7.33
C ARG A 50 16.27 5.19 7.46
N ALA A 51 17.32 5.21 8.29
CA ALA A 51 18.18 6.38 8.46
C ALA A 51 18.94 6.74 7.18
N SER A 52 19.10 5.77 6.28
CA SER A 52 19.86 5.95 5.03
C SER A 52 19.13 6.74 3.93
N GLN A 53 17.80 6.87 3.98
CA GLN A 53 17.00 7.45 2.88
C GLN A 53 15.69 8.11 3.35
N ASP A 54 15.17 9.05 2.57
CA ASP A 54 13.80 9.55 2.74
C ASP A 54 12.75 8.41 2.64
N PHE A 55 11.57 8.61 3.25
CA PHE A 55 10.50 7.61 3.29
C PHE A 55 10.03 7.16 1.91
N PHE A 56 9.75 8.09 1.00
CA PHE A 56 9.28 7.70 -0.34
C PHE A 56 10.41 7.18 -1.21
N ALA A 57 11.64 7.65 -1.01
CA ALA A 57 12.83 7.05 -1.62
C ALA A 57 12.99 5.57 -1.20
N THR A 58 12.77 5.27 0.08
CA THR A 58 12.78 3.87 0.56
C THR A 58 11.66 3.05 -0.08
N CYS A 59 10.44 3.60 -0.15
CA CYS A 59 9.31 2.91 -0.80
C CYS A 59 9.58 2.60 -2.29
N ARG A 60 10.41 3.41 -2.96
CA ARG A 60 10.81 3.21 -4.37
C ARG A 60 11.99 2.24 -4.55
N SER A 61 12.58 1.73 -3.47
CA SER A 61 13.65 0.73 -3.52
C SER A 61 13.11 -0.67 -3.20
N PRO A 62 12.98 -1.56 -4.20
CA PRO A 62 12.50 -2.93 -3.98
C PRO A 62 13.31 -3.70 -2.93
N LYS A 63 14.65 -3.50 -2.93
CA LYS A 63 15.55 -4.17 -1.97
C LYS A 63 15.29 -3.70 -0.54
N LEU A 64 15.15 -2.39 -0.32
CA LEU A 64 14.88 -1.86 1.02
C LEU A 64 13.48 -2.25 1.50
N CYS A 65 12.47 -2.20 0.64
CA CYS A 65 11.12 -2.65 0.99
C CYS A 65 11.10 -4.13 1.37
N CYS A 66 11.83 -4.97 0.63
CA CYS A 66 11.98 -6.38 0.94
C CYS A 66 12.66 -6.58 2.30
N GLU A 67 13.80 -5.94 2.52
CA GLU A 67 14.53 -6.01 3.79
C GLU A 67 13.64 -5.63 4.98
N LEU A 68 12.97 -4.47 4.92
CA LEU A 68 12.07 -4.00 5.98
C LEU A 68 10.90 -4.97 6.22
N THR A 69 10.37 -5.59 5.17
CA THR A 69 9.28 -6.58 5.27
C THR A 69 9.72 -7.84 6.00
N LEU A 70 10.98 -8.26 5.83
CA LEU A 70 11.51 -9.50 6.39
C LEU A 70 11.97 -9.35 7.85
N GLN A 71 12.37 -8.16 8.29
CA GLN A 71 12.86 -7.91 9.65
C GLN A 71 11.99 -8.51 10.77
N PRO A 72 10.64 -8.31 10.79
CA PRO A 72 9.80 -8.83 11.85
C PRO A 72 9.76 -10.36 11.89
N LEU A 73 9.84 -11.01 10.71
CA LEU A 73 9.83 -12.48 10.58
C LEU A 73 11.13 -13.15 11.04
N ARG A 74 12.19 -12.36 11.26
CA ARG A 74 13.44 -12.84 11.89
C ARG A 74 13.33 -12.87 13.41
N ARG A 75 12.47 -12.03 13.99
CA ARG A 75 12.26 -11.94 15.45
C ARG A 75 11.09 -12.79 15.94
N PHE A 76 10.03 -12.84 15.17
CA PHE A 76 8.74 -13.37 15.61
C PHE A 76 8.22 -14.42 14.62
N PRO A 77 7.61 -15.52 15.11
CA PRO A 77 6.98 -16.52 14.26
C PRO A 77 5.59 -16.06 13.80
N LEU A 78 5.52 -14.92 13.09
CA LEU A 78 4.25 -14.41 12.54
C LEU A 78 3.79 -15.30 11.38
N ASP A 79 2.48 -15.44 11.21
CA ASP A 79 1.84 -16.28 10.19
C ASP A 79 1.63 -15.57 8.84
N ALA A 80 1.99 -14.29 8.74
CA ALA A 80 1.99 -13.53 7.49
C ALA A 80 3.05 -12.42 7.47
N ALA A 81 3.56 -12.12 6.28
CA ALA A 81 4.23 -10.87 5.99
C ALA A 81 3.24 -9.89 5.34
N ILE A 82 3.45 -8.59 5.55
CA ILE A 82 2.80 -7.53 4.78
C ILE A 82 3.88 -6.70 4.12
N ILE A 83 3.74 -6.44 2.82
CA ILE A 83 4.74 -5.66 2.06
C ILE A 83 4.95 -4.28 2.70
N PHE A 84 6.20 -3.85 2.82
CA PHE A 84 6.51 -2.47 3.20
C PHE A 84 6.21 -1.53 2.03
N SER A 85 5.21 -0.66 2.21
CA SER A 85 4.85 0.42 1.29
C SER A 85 4.04 1.47 2.07
N ASP A 86 3.37 2.38 1.36
CA ASP A 86 2.45 3.35 1.97
C ASP A 86 1.20 3.54 1.10
N ILE A 87 0.05 3.83 1.72
CA ILE A 87 -1.20 4.04 0.99
C ILE A 87 -1.15 5.27 0.07
N LEU A 88 -0.29 6.25 0.38
CA LEU A 88 -0.22 7.52 -0.33
C LEU A 88 0.57 7.44 -1.65
N VAL A 89 1.11 6.26 -1.99
CA VAL A 89 1.69 6.02 -3.32
C VAL A 89 0.63 6.15 -4.43
N VAL A 90 -0.64 5.86 -4.15
CA VAL A 90 -1.74 5.99 -5.13
C VAL A 90 -2.01 7.46 -5.47
N PRO A 91 -2.23 8.37 -4.50
CA PRO A 91 -2.25 9.80 -4.76
C PRO A 91 -1.00 10.34 -5.47
N GLN A 92 0.21 9.82 -5.14
CA GLN A 92 1.42 10.19 -5.88
C GLN A 92 1.36 9.77 -7.35
N ALA A 93 0.87 8.57 -7.65
CA ALA A 93 0.67 8.10 -9.03
C ALA A 93 -0.42 8.90 -9.78
N LEU A 94 -1.34 9.54 -9.07
CA LEU A 94 -2.30 10.50 -9.63
C LEU A 94 -1.71 11.88 -9.92
N GLY A 95 -0.44 12.11 -9.57
CA GLY A 95 0.29 13.35 -9.83
C GLY A 95 0.40 14.30 -8.63
N MET A 96 -0.06 13.90 -7.44
CA MET A 96 0.08 14.73 -6.25
C MET A 96 1.45 14.56 -5.59
N GLU A 97 2.04 15.66 -5.13
CA GLU A 97 3.29 15.61 -4.37
C GLU A 97 3.02 15.39 -2.87
N VAL A 98 3.76 14.44 -2.28
CA VAL A 98 3.68 14.12 -0.85
C VAL A 98 5.08 14.13 -0.26
N VAL A 99 5.26 14.87 0.82
CA VAL A 99 6.51 14.95 1.59
C VAL A 99 6.32 14.39 2.99
N MET A 100 7.37 13.80 3.55
CA MET A 100 7.37 13.35 4.94
C MET A 100 7.88 14.47 5.83
N VAL A 101 7.00 15.13 6.58
CA VAL A 101 7.38 16.22 7.49
C VAL A 101 7.71 15.66 8.87
N PRO A 102 8.92 15.92 9.42
CA PRO A 102 9.30 15.47 10.76
C PRO A 102 8.26 15.85 11.82
N GLY A 103 7.82 14.89 12.63
CA GLY A 103 6.82 15.10 13.69
C GLY A 103 5.37 15.24 13.23
N LYS A 104 5.11 15.53 11.94
CA LYS A 104 3.76 15.71 11.38
C LYS A 104 3.29 14.53 10.52
N GLY A 105 4.23 13.78 9.93
CA GLY A 105 3.91 12.66 9.04
C GLY A 105 3.74 13.09 7.58
N PRO A 106 3.11 12.25 6.74
CA PRO A 106 2.95 12.54 5.32
C PRO A 106 2.04 13.75 5.11
N THR A 107 2.50 14.68 4.28
CA THR A 107 1.85 15.96 4.02
C THR A 107 1.83 16.21 2.51
N PHE A 108 0.68 16.54 1.95
CA PHE A 108 0.58 17.00 0.56
C PHE A 108 0.99 18.48 0.50
N THR A 109 1.89 18.83 -0.42
CA THR A 109 2.34 20.22 -0.60
C THR A 109 1.21 21.10 -1.16
N GLU A 110 0.43 20.55 -2.09
CA GLU A 110 -0.77 21.16 -2.66
C GLU A 110 -1.98 20.24 -2.54
N PRO A 111 -2.72 20.25 -1.40
CA PRO A 111 -3.97 19.49 -1.29
C PRO A 111 -5.05 20.04 -2.21
N LEU A 112 -6.03 19.20 -2.53
CA LEU A 112 -7.22 19.58 -3.29
C LEU A 112 -8.12 20.48 -2.43
N LYS A 113 -8.35 21.72 -2.87
CA LYS A 113 -9.14 22.71 -2.13
C LYS A 113 -10.52 22.87 -2.75
N GLU A 114 -10.56 23.01 -4.08
CA GLU A 114 -11.77 23.27 -4.86
C GLU A 114 -11.99 22.18 -5.93
N VAL A 115 -13.19 22.13 -6.51
CA VAL A 115 -13.57 21.10 -7.50
C VAL A 115 -12.67 21.17 -8.75
N GLU A 116 -12.21 22.36 -9.12
CA GLU A 116 -11.35 22.62 -10.26
C GLU A 116 -9.96 21.98 -10.09
N ASP A 117 -9.51 21.75 -8.85
CA ASP A 117 -8.23 21.09 -8.59
C ASP A 117 -8.21 19.64 -9.09
N LEU A 118 -9.37 19.02 -9.31
CA LEU A 118 -9.46 17.68 -9.93
C LEU A 118 -8.87 17.64 -11.34
N LEU A 119 -8.81 18.78 -12.04
CA LEU A 119 -8.20 18.88 -13.36
C LEU A 119 -6.67 18.73 -13.33
N LYS A 120 -6.04 18.92 -12.16
CA LYS A 120 -4.59 18.72 -11.97
C LYS A 120 -4.22 17.23 -11.86
N LEU A 121 -5.18 16.36 -11.57
CA LEU A 121 -4.96 14.94 -11.44
C LEU A 121 -4.86 14.26 -12.80
N ARG A 122 -4.04 13.22 -12.87
CA ARG A 122 -4.04 12.30 -14.01
C ARG A 122 -5.37 11.56 -14.06
N GLN A 123 -6.13 11.77 -15.14
CA GLN A 123 -7.44 11.12 -15.33
C GLN A 123 -7.33 9.62 -15.66
N LYS A 124 -6.13 9.18 -16.06
CA LYS A 124 -5.79 7.78 -16.29
C LYS A 124 -4.37 7.54 -15.79
N VAL A 125 -4.17 6.45 -15.06
CA VAL A 125 -2.87 6.06 -14.50
C VAL A 125 -2.49 4.70 -15.06
N ASP A 126 -1.30 4.60 -15.67
CA ASP A 126 -0.67 3.30 -15.90
C ASP A 126 0.03 2.88 -14.61
N VAL A 127 -0.63 1.99 -13.84
CA VAL A 127 -0.10 1.52 -12.56
C VAL A 127 1.21 0.72 -12.72
N THR A 128 1.47 0.15 -13.89
CA THR A 128 2.73 -0.56 -14.14
C THR A 128 3.88 0.42 -14.28
N ALA A 129 3.66 1.52 -14.99
CA ALA A 129 4.65 2.58 -15.15
C ALA A 129 4.90 3.35 -13.84
N GLU A 130 3.83 3.77 -13.16
CA GLU A 130 3.93 4.66 -12.00
C GLU A 130 4.22 3.91 -10.68
N LEU A 131 3.68 2.69 -10.51
CA LEU A 131 3.77 1.90 -9.28
C LEU A 131 4.54 0.59 -9.45
N GLY A 132 5.23 0.42 -10.60
CA GLY A 132 6.02 -0.78 -10.91
C GLY A 132 7.08 -1.11 -9.86
N TYR A 133 7.61 -0.12 -9.15
CA TYR A 133 8.55 -0.34 -8.03
C TYR A 133 7.92 -1.14 -6.88
N VAL A 134 6.62 -0.98 -6.62
CA VAL A 134 5.90 -1.79 -5.61
C VAL A 134 5.80 -3.23 -6.08
N PHE A 135 5.45 -3.44 -7.36
CA PHE A 135 5.34 -4.78 -7.94
C PHE A 135 6.69 -5.51 -7.91
N GLN A 136 7.79 -4.80 -8.19
CA GLN A 136 9.14 -5.33 -8.05
C GLN A 136 9.47 -5.70 -6.60
N ALA A 137 9.09 -4.86 -5.63
CA ALA A 137 9.25 -5.15 -4.21
C ALA A 137 8.49 -6.42 -3.80
N ILE A 138 7.21 -6.54 -4.20
CA ILE A 138 6.38 -7.73 -3.91
C ILE A 138 7.00 -8.98 -4.53
N THR A 139 7.40 -8.95 -5.81
CA THR A 139 8.03 -10.11 -6.46
C THR A 139 9.30 -10.51 -5.73
N LEU A 140 10.17 -9.55 -5.38
CA LEU A 140 11.40 -9.82 -4.65
C LEU A 140 11.11 -10.42 -3.27
N THR A 141 10.23 -9.81 -2.49
CA THR A 141 9.85 -10.29 -1.16
C THR A 141 9.22 -11.67 -1.21
N ARG A 142 8.35 -11.95 -2.20
CA ARG A 142 7.73 -13.26 -2.37
C ARG A 142 8.77 -14.36 -2.62
N HIS A 143 9.82 -14.07 -3.41
CA HIS A 143 10.94 -15.00 -3.57
C HIS A 143 11.76 -15.13 -2.27
N SER A 144 12.11 -14.02 -1.62
CA SER A 144 12.93 -14.02 -0.40
C SER A 144 12.23 -14.61 0.83
N LEU A 145 10.89 -14.71 0.83
CA LEU A 145 10.15 -15.43 1.85
C LEU A 145 10.35 -16.95 1.76
N GLU A 146 10.78 -17.48 0.61
CA GLU A 146 11.02 -18.92 0.40
C GLU A 146 9.82 -19.81 0.79
N GLY A 147 8.62 -19.25 0.63
CA GLY A 147 7.36 -19.90 0.97
C GLY A 147 7.11 -20.01 2.48
N LYS A 148 7.88 -19.34 3.34
CA LYS A 148 7.74 -19.44 4.80
C LYS A 148 6.32 -19.12 5.27
N VAL A 149 5.75 -18.00 4.82
CA VAL A 149 4.40 -17.50 5.13
C VAL A 149 3.84 -16.71 3.94
N PRO A 150 2.51 -16.50 3.84
CA PRO A 150 1.92 -15.67 2.79
C PRO A 150 2.37 -14.21 2.89
N LEU A 151 2.36 -13.53 1.73
CA LEU A 151 2.64 -12.11 1.60
C LEU A 151 1.37 -11.31 1.29
N ILE A 152 0.96 -10.46 2.22
CA ILE A 152 -0.17 -9.54 2.10
C ILE A 152 0.25 -8.31 1.27
N GLY A 153 -0.49 -8.07 0.18
CA GLY A 153 -0.52 -6.77 -0.51
C GLY A 153 -1.61 -5.86 0.08
N PHE A 154 -1.54 -4.55 -0.16
CA PHE A 154 -2.54 -3.63 0.40
C PHE A 154 -2.68 -2.32 -0.40
N SER A 155 -3.77 -1.61 -0.15
CA SER A 155 -4.01 -0.26 -0.62
C SER A 155 -4.90 0.51 0.38
N GLY A 156 -4.91 1.83 0.30
CA GLY A 156 -5.90 2.64 0.99
C GLY A 156 -7.26 2.56 0.30
N ALA A 157 -8.34 2.59 1.09
CA ALA A 157 -9.69 2.70 0.54
C ALA A 157 -9.90 4.07 -0.13
N PRO A 158 -10.73 4.18 -1.20
CA PRO A 158 -10.94 5.44 -1.93
C PRO A 158 -11.31 6.63 -1.03
N TRP A 159 -12.21 6.44 -0.05
CA TRP A 159 -12.56 7.51 0.89
C TRP A 159 -11.36 7.97 1.74
N THR A 160 -10.59 7.03 2.28
CA THR A 160 -9.40 7.37 3.08
C THR A 160 -8.39 8.13 2.23
N LEU A 161 -8.12 7.68 1.00
CA LEU A 161 -7.21 8.38 0.09
C LEU A 161 -7.72 9.79 -0.24
N MET A 162 -9.00 9.93 -0.59
CA MET A 162 -9.66 11.22 -0.81
C MET A 162 -9.49 12.16 0.39
N SER A 163 -9.67 11.65 1.62
CA SER A 163 -9.53 12.46 2.82
C SER A 163 -8.12 13.03 2.98
N TYR A 164 -7.08 12.24 2.71
CA TYR A 164 -5.70 12.71 2.73
C TYR A 164 -5.43 13.75 1.64
N MET A 165 -5.94 13.51 0.43
CA MET A 165 -5.76 14.43 -0.73
C MET A 165 -6.40 15.80 -0.49
N ILE A 166 -7.54 15.86 0.23
CA ILE A 166 -8.26 17.10 0.52
C ILE A 166 -7.77 17.78 1.81
N GLU A 167 -7.53 17.01 2.87
CA GLU A 167 -7.05 17.58 4.14
C GLU A 167 -5.58 18.03 4.04
N GLY A 168 -4.81 17.38 3.17
CA GLY A 168 -3.38 17.56 2.98
C GLY A 168 -2.52 16.77 3.97
N GLY A 169 -3.11 15.85 4.72
CA GLY A 169 -2.46 15.07 5.76
C GLY A 169 -3.49 14.44 6.70
N GLY A 170 -3.04 14.03 7.89
CA GLY A 170 -3.95 13.57 8.94
C GLY A 170 -4.84 14.69 9.47
N SER A 171 -6.09 14.34 9.82
CA SER A 171 -7.06 15.26 10.44
C SER A 171 -7.86 14.51 11.50
N THR A 172 -8.25 15.19 12.58
CA THR A 172 -9.05 14.61 13.67
C THR A 172 -10.55 14.65 13.39
N THR A 173 -10.98 15.51 12.46
CA THR A 173 -12.40 15.76 12.17
C THR A 173 -12.80 15.43 10.74
N MET A 174 -11.82 15.38 9.82
CA MET A 174 -12.04 15.27 8.37
C MET A 174 -13.03 16.34 7.85
N ALA A 175 -13.02 17.53 8.45
CA ALA A 175 -14.02 18.57 8.19
C ALA A 175 -14.03 19.05 6.73
N LYS A 176 -12.87 19.19 6.09
CA LYS A 176 -12.78 19.61 4.69
C LYS A 176 -13.26 18.49 3.77
N ALA A 177 -12.78 17.26 4.00
CA ALA A 177 -13.19 16.09 3.21
C ALA A 177 -14.70 15.82 3.33
N LYS A 178 -15.28 15.96 4.54
CA LYS A 178 -16.73 15.85 4.74
C LYS A 178 -17.49 17.02 4.11
N SER A 179 -16.96 18.24 4.16
CA SER A 179 -17.56 19.40 3.48
C SER A 179 -17.69 19.16 1.97
N TRP A 180 -16.70 18.51 1.34
CA TRP A 180 -16.79 18.08 -0.05
C TRP A 180 -17.96 17.13 -0.30
N LEU A 181 -18.17 16.13 0.58
CA LEU A 181 -19.31 15.21 0.45
C LEU A 181 -20.66 15.93 0.48
N TYR A 182 -20.80 16.95 1.33
CA TYR A 182 -22.05 17.69 1.48
C TYR A 182 -22.26 18.77 0.40
N ARG A 183 -21.21 19.52 0.05
CA ARG A 183 -21.31 20.68 -0.85
C ARG A 183 -21.09 20.33 -2.30
N HIS A 184 -20.30 19.29 -2.58
CA HIS A 184 -19.89 18.88 -3.92
C HIS A 184 -20.03 17.36 -4.10
N PRO A 185 -21.24 16.78 -3.93
CA PRO A 185 -21.42 15.33 -3.96
C PRO A 185 -21.01 14.70 -5.30
N GLU A 186 -21.32 15.36 -6.43
CA GLU A 186 -20.93 14.86 -7.75
C GLU A 186 -19.41 14.84 -7.94
N ALA A 187 -18.72 15.92 -7.58
CA ALA A 187 -17.26 15.99 -7.66
C ALA A 187 -16.59 14.96 -6.73
N SER A 188 -17.16 14.77 -5.53
CA SER A 188 -16.72 13.74 -4.59
C SER A 188 -16.86 12.34 -5.18
N HIS A 189 -17.99 12.02 -5.80
CA HIS A 189 -18.18 10.74 -6.48
C HIS A 189 -17.23 10.55 -7.66
N ARG A 190 -16.94 11.61 -8.43
CA ARG A 190 -15.93 11.55 -9.51
C ARG A 190 -14.54 11.21 -8.96
N LEU A 191 -14.10 11.87 -7.89
CA LEU A 191 -12.81 11.60 -7.27
C LEU A 191 -12.75 10.18 -6.68
N LEU A 192 -13.81 9.74 -5.99
CA LEU A 192 -13.91 8.39 -5.44
C LEU A 192 -13.88 7.32 -6.53
N ARG A 193 -14.51 7.58 -7.68
CA ARG A 193 -14.48 6.67 -8.85
C ARG A 193 -13.08 6.58 -9.44
N LEU A 194 -12.44 7.73 -9.69
CA LEU A 194 -11.05 7.77 -10.17
C LEU A 194 -10.10 6.99 -9.24
N LEU A 195 -10.23 7.18 -7.93
CA LEU A 195 -9.44 6.43 -6.94
C LEU A 195 -9.75 4.93 -6.97
N ALA A 196 -11.02 4.55 -7.07
CA ALA A 196 -11.41 3.14 -7.15
C ALA A 196 -10.81 2.46 -8.38
N ASP A 197 -10.85 3.11 -9.55
CA ASP A 197 -10.29 2.56 -10.79
C ASP A 197 -8.78 2.30 -10.66
N VAL A 198 -8.03 3.26 -10.11
CA VAL A 198 -6.57 3.09 -9.87
C VAL A 198 -6.30 2.01 -8.81
N VAL A 199 -7.08 1.97 -7.73
CA VAL A 199 -6.92 0.97 -6.67
C VAL A 199 -7.17 -0.44 -7.19
N ILE A 200 -8.17 -0.64 -8.05
CA ILE A 200 -8.46 -1.95 -8.66
C ILE A 200 -7.26 -2.43 -9.48
N ASP A 201 -6.77 -1.62 -10.42
CA ASP A 201 -5.65 -1.99 -11.27
C ASP A 201 -4.38 -2.22 -10.44
N TYR A 202 -4.15 -1.39 -9.42
CA TYR A 202 -3.02 -1.54 -8.51
C TYR A 202 -3.07 -2.85 -7.71
N LEU A 203 -4.23 -3.20 -7.12
CA LEU A 203 -4.39 -4.45 -6.37
C LEU A 203 -4.25 -5.69 -7.26
N VAL A 204 -4.81 -5.67 -8.48
CA VAL A 204 -4.62 -6.74 -9.47
C VAL A 204 -3.14 -6.88 -9.82
N GLY A 205 -2.43 -5.76 -10.01
CA GLY A 205 -0.98 -5.74 -10.24
C GLY A 205 -0.19 -6.33 -9.08
N GLN A 206 -0.58 -6.07 -7.82
CA GLN A 206 0.06 -6.66 -6.64
C GLN A 206 -0.10 -8.19 -6.59
N VAL A 207 -1.29 -8.71 -6.89
CA VAL A 207 -1.53 -10.17 -6.98
C VAL A 207 -0.69 -10.79 -8.10
N ALA A 208 -0.68 -10.18 -9.28
CA ALA A 208 0.17 -10.62 -10.39
C ALA A 208 1.68 -10.53 -10.06
N ALA A 209 2.06 -9.64 -9.15
CA ALA A 209 3.42 -9.51 -8.64
C ALA A 209 3.79 -10.56 -7.57
N GLY A 210 2.82 -11.25 -6.97
CA GLY A 210 3.06 -12.34 -6.02
C GLY A 210 2.46 -12.15 -4.63
N ALA A 211 1.62 -11.12 -4.39
CA ALA A 211 0.78 -11.06 -3.19
C ALA A 211 -0.21 -12.24 -3.16
N GLN A 212 -0.58 -12.69 -1.97
CA GLN A 212 -1.41 -13.89 -1.69
C GLN A 212 -2.58 -13.55 -0.79
#